data_AF-A0A1Q3H572-F1
#
_entry.id   AF-A0A1Q3H572-F1
#
_cell.length_a   1.000
_cell.length_b   1.000
_cell.length_c   1.000
_cell.angle_alpha   90.00
_cell.angle_beta   90.00
_cell.angle_gamma   90.00
#
_symmetry.space_group_name_H-M   'P 1'
#
loop_
_entity.id
_entity.type
_entity.pdbx_description
1 polymer ?
#
loop_
_entity_poly.entity_id
_entity_poly.type
_entity_poly.pdbx_seq_one_letter_code
_entity_poly.pdbx_strand_id
1 'polypeptide(L)' 'SRQVREQLPRLARRGLTLYYLPAYAPELNEVEAVFQVLKQYEMPERSYHTLAQLLAAIRRALASYSQRLHRRGQKPCPGA' A
#
# COMPACT_ATOMS: atom_id res chain seq x y z
N SER A 1 8.08 -14.81 14.81
CA SER A 1 7.30 -16.05 14.56
C SER A 1 8.21 -17.18 14.08
N ARG A 2 7.96 -18.43 14.49
CA ARG A 2 8.69 -19.62 14.00
C ARG A 2 8.41 -19.89 12.52
N GLN A 3 7.15 -19.83 12.10
CA GLN A 3 6.71 -20.07 10.72
C GLN A 3 7.39 -19.12 9.72
N VAL A 4 7.51 -17.83 10.07
CA VAL A 4 8.19 -16.83 9.21
C VAL A 4 9.67 -17.18 9.04
N ARG A 5 10.34 -17.60 10.13
CA ARG A 5 11.76 -17.99 10.09
C ARG A 5 11.98 -19.23 9.23
N GLU A 6 11.07 -20.19 9.27
CA GLU A 6 11.12 -21.40 8.42
C GLU A 6 10.92 -21.08 6.93
N GLN A 7 10.14 -20.03 6.59
CA GLN A 7 9.90 -19.62 5.20
C GLN A 7 10.96 -18.66 4.64
N LEU A 8 11.79 -18.03 5.48
CA LEU A 8 12.82 -17.07 5.06
C LEU A 8 13.69 -17.58 3.89
N PRO A 9 14.25 -18.81 3.92
CA PRO A 9 15.07 -19.29 2.82
C PRO A 9 14.31 -19.39 1.50
N ARG A 10 13.03 -19.78 1.55
CA ARG A 10 12.17 -19.91 0.36
C ARG A 10 11.82 -18.54 -0.22
N LEU A 11 11.60 -17.54 0.63
CA LEU A 11 11.31 -16.16 0.22
C LEU A 11 12.57 -15.50 -0.37
N ALA A 12 13.74 -15.69 0.25
CA ALA A 12 15.01 -15.19 -0.25
C ALA A 12 15.35 -15.74 -1.64
N ARG A 13 15.12 -17.04 -1.88
CA ARG A 13 15.30 -17.66 -3.22
C ARG A 13 14.37 -17.07 -4.30
N ARG A 14 13.30 -16.39 -3.91
CA ARG A 14 12.37 -15.68 -4.81
C ARG A 14 12.69 -14.17 -4.93
N GLY A 15 13.81 -13.72 -4.37
CA GLY A 15 14.19 -12.30 -4.38
C GLY A 15 13.41 -11.44 -3.38
N LEU A 16 12.73 -12.04 -2.40
CA LEU A 16 12.02 -11.31 -1.36
C LEU A 16 12.90 -11.14 -0.11
N THR A 17 13.08 -9.90 0.31
CA THR A 17 13.74 -9.54 1.57
C THR A 17 12.70 -9.14 2.60
N LEU A 18 12.75 -9.77 3.78
CA LEU A 18 11.89 -9.40 4.90
C LEU A 18 12.62 -8.42 5.82
N TYR A 19 11.97 -7.30 6.10
CA TYR A 19 12.44 -6.32 7.08
C TYR A 19 11.74 -6.55 8.42
N TYR A 20 12.48 -6.36 9.51
CA TYR A 20 11.89 -6.41 10.84
C TYR A 20 11.12 -5.12 11.11
N LEU A 21 9.84 -5.26 11.45
CA LEU A 21 8.99 -4.19 11.95
C LEU A 21 8.68 -4.48 13.43
N PRO A 22 9.04 -3.60 14.37
CA PRO A 22 8.66 -3.74 15.78
C PRO A 22 7.14 -3.82 15.96
N ALA A 23 6.71 -4.49 17.04
CA ALA A 23 5.29 -4.53 17.38
C ALA A 23 4.79 -3.13 17.75
N TYR A 24 3.56 -2.80 17.36
CA TYR A 24 2.89 -1.52 17.66
C TYR A 24 3.63 -0.27 17.15
N ALA A 25 4.44 -0.40 16.10
CA ALA A 25 5.15 0.71 15.46
C ALA A 25 4.58 1.04 14.06
N PRO A 26 3.31 1.50 13.96
CA PRO A 26 2.71 1.86 12.67
C PRO A 26 3.45 3.00 11.95
N GLU A 27 4.10 3.89 12.70
CA GLU A 27 4.91 4.99 12.18
C GLU A 27 6.12 4.52 11.35
N LEU A 28 6.58 3.29 11.56
CA LEU A 28 7.66 2.68 10.80
C LEU A 28 7.18 1.92 9.55
N ASN A 29 5.86 1.78 9.38
CA ASN A 29 5.28 1.08 8.25
C ASN A 29 4.76 2.07 7.20
N GLU A 30 5.48 2.20 6.09
CA GLU A 30 5.17 3.16 5.02
C GLU A 30 3.75 2.98 4.44
N VAL A 31 3.17 1.78 4.53
CA VAL A 31 1.80 1.52 4.06
C VAL A 31 0.75 2.31 4.84
N GLU A 32 1.03 2.69 6.09
CA GLU A 32 0.09 3.42 6.93
C GLU A 32 -0.20 4.81 6.35
N ALA A 33 0.81 5.47 5.77
CA ALA A 33 0.62 6.75 5.08
C ALA A 33 -0.28 6.59 3.85
N VAL A 34 -0.13 5.49 3.11
CA VAL A 34 -1.01 5.15 1.98
C VAL A 34 -2.44 4.94 2.49
N PHE A 35 -2.64 4.17 3.56
CA PHE A 35 -3.96 3.91 4.11
C PHE A 35 -4.64 5.16 4.66
N GLN A 36 -3.90 6.06 5.32
CA GLN A 36 -4.42 7.35 5.75
C GLN A 36 -4.96 8.13 4.56
N VAL A 37 -4.20 8.21 3.47
CA VAL A 37 -4.62 8.91 2.26
C VAL A 37 -5.87 8.29 1.63
N LEU A 38 -5.90 6.95 1.48
CA LEU A 38 -7.04 6.26 0.89
C LEU A 38 -8.31 6.51 1.70
N LYS A 39 -8.22 6.36 3.03
CA LYS A 39 -9.35 6.57 3.92
C LYS A 39 -9.77 8.04 3.96
N GLN A 40 -8.85 8.98 4.09
CA GLN A 40 -9.21 10.39 4.28
C GLN A 40 -9.75 11.03 3.00
N TYR A 41 -9.17 10.71 1.84
CA TYR A 41 -9.42 11.47 0.61
C TYR A 41 -10.03 10.65 -0.53
N GLU A 42 -9.61 9.40 -0.72
CA GLU A 42 -10.03 8.62 -1.89
C GLU A 42 -11.32 7.82 -1.67
N MET A 43 -11.70 7.60 -0.41
CA MET A 43 -12.91 6.86 -0.01
C MET A 43 -13.84 7.77 0.82
N PRO A 44 -14.58 8.70 0.19
CA PRO A 44 -15.48 9.61 0.90
C PRO A 44 -16.66 8.87 1.55
N GLU A 45 -17.14 7.80 0.92
CA GLU A 45 -18.18 6.92 1.46
C GLU A 45 -17.59 6.04 2.57
N ARG A 46 -18.20 6.12 3.77
CA ARG A 46 -17.73 5.48 5.01
C ARG A 46 -18.38 4.14 5.30
N SER A 47 -19.41 3.78 4.56
CA SER A 47 -20.18 2.56 4.79
C SER A 47 -20.64 1.99 3.47
N TYR A 48 -20.52 0.68 3.32
CA TYR A 48 -20.91 -0.05 2.10
C TYR A 48 -21.82 -1.19 2.51
N HIS A 49 -22.89 -1.42 1.74
CA HIS A 49 -23.89 -2.44 2.07
C HIS A 49 -23.42 -3.86 1.73
N THR A 50 -22.41 -3.99 0.87
CA THR A 50 -21.85 -5.28 0.46
C THR A 50 -20.33 -5.25 0.40
N LEU A 51 -19.71 -6.41 0.59
CA LEU A 51 -18.26 -6.57 0.39
C LEU A 51 -17.84 -6.19 -1.04
N ALA A 52 -18.67 -6.49 -2.04
CA ALA A 52 -18.38 -6.16 -3.44
C ALA A 52 -18.26 -4.63 -3.65
N GLN A 53 -19.17 -3.86 -3.06
CA GLN A 53 -19.12 -2.39 -3.10
C GLN A 53 -17.87 -1.85 -2.42
N LEU A 54 -17.52 -2.37 -1.22
CA LEU A 54 -16.30 -1.98 -0.51
C LEU A 54 -15.05 -2.28 -1.34
N LEU A 55 -14.94 -3.49 -1.90
CA LEU A 55 -13.79 -3.88 -2.73
C LEU A 55 -13.69 -3.03 -4.00
N ALA A 56 -14.82 -2.70 -4.63
CA ALA A 56 -14.84 -1.80 -5.78
C ALA A 56 -14.35 -0.40 -5.43
N ALA A 57 -14.78 0.14 -4.28
CA ALA A 57 -14.33 1.43 -3.79
C ALA A 57 -12.82 1.44 -3.48
N ILE A 58 -12.31 0.41 -2.80
CA ILE A 58 -10.87 0.26 -2.52
C ILE A 58 -10.06 0.20 -3.81
N ARG A 59 -10.50 -0.58 -4.81
CA ARG A 59 -9.81 -0.68 -6.11
C ARG A 59 -9.75 0.68 -6.82
N ARG A 60 -10.86 1.43 -6.83
CA ARG A 60 -10.90 2.78 -7.41
C ARG A 60 -9.96 3.73 -6.68
N ALA A 61 -9.97 3.71 -5.35
CA ALA A 61 -9.12 4.54 -4.52
C ALA A 61 -7.62 4.27 -4.75
N LEU A 62 -7.22 3.00 -4.81
CA LEU A 62 -5.85 2.59 -5.13
C LEU A 62 -5.43 3.02 -6.54
N ALA A 63 -6.32 2.88 -7.53
CA ALA A 63 -6.04 3.30 -8.90
C ALA A 63 -5.82 4.83 -8.98
N SER A 64 -6.69 5.62 -8.35
CA SER A 64 -6.55 7.08 -8.25
C SER A 64 -5.24 7.48 -7.55
N TYR A 65 -4.93 6.86 -6.41
CA TYR A 65 -3.69 7.10 -5.68
C TYR A 65 -2.44 6.79 -6.51
N SER A 66 -2.43 5.64 -7.20
CA SER A 66 -1.35 5.24 -8.11
C SER A 66 -1.14 6.30 -9.21
N GLN A 67 -2.20 6.77 -9.86
CA GLN A 67 -2.09 7.82 -10.87
C GLN A 67 -1.49 9.12 -10.32
N ARG A 68 -1.80 9.47 -9.07
CA ARG A 68 -1.20 10.64 -8.41
C ARG A 68 0.27 10.45 -8.11
N LEU A 69 0.68 9.25 -7.66
CA LEU A 69 2.09 8.93 -7.45
C LEU A 69 2.89 9.03 -8.75
N HIS A 70 2.36 8.47 -9.85
CA HIS A 70 3.00 8.56 -11.17
C HIS A 70 3.13 10.02 -11.63
N ARG A 71 2.10 10.85 -11.44
CA ARG A 71 2.16 12.28 -11.75
C ARG A 71 3.20 13.05 -10.93
N ARG A 72 3.36 12.74 -9.63
CA ARG A 72 4.39 13.36 -8.78
C ARG A 72 5.80 12.86 -9.09
N GLY A 73 5.96 11.60 -9.49
CA GLY A 73 7.23 11.01 -9.88
C GLY A 73 7.73 11.44 -11.26
N GLN A 74 6.84 11.96 -12.10
CA GLN A 74 7.16 12.48 -13.43
C GLN A 74 7.81 13.87 -13.28
N LYS A 75 9.13 13.90 -13.08
CA LYS A 75 9.92 15.12 -13.33
C LYS A 75 9.79 15.45 -14.83
N PRO A 76 9.42 16.68 -15.21
CA PRO A 76 9.54 17.06 -16.62
C PRO A 76 11.00 16.86 -17.04
N CYS A 77 11.21 16.17 -18.16
CA CYS A 77 12.54 16.09 -18.76
C CYS A 77 13.00 17.53 -19.05
N PRO A 78 14.18 17.96 -18.59
CA PRO A 78 14.70 19.26 -18.95
C PRO A 78 15.20 19.17 -20.39
N GLY A 79 14.43 19.73 -21.33
CA GLY A 79 14.79 19.79 -22.74
C GLY A 79 13.71 19.23 -23.65
N ALA A 80 12.75 20.08 -24.00
CA ALA A 80 12.00 20.03 -25.24
C ALA A 80 12.20 21.38 -25.94
#